data_AF-A0A3S0DTT8-F1
#
_entry.id   AF-A0A3S0DTT8-F1
#
_cell.length_a   1.000
_cell.length_b   1.000
_cell.length_c   1.000
_cell.angle_alpha   90.00
_cell.angle_beta   90.00
_cell.angle_gamma   90.00
#
_symmetry.space_group_name_H-M   'P 1'
#
loop_
_entity.id
_entity.type
_entity.pdbx_description
1 polymer ?
#
loop_
_entity_poly.entity_id
_entity_poly.type
_entity_poly.pdbx_seq_one_letter_code
_entity_poly.pdbx_strand_id
1 'polypeptide(L)'
;HGYIRETGMEQFVRDARISMIYEGTNGIQALDLIGRKIMMDQGQKLRKFTKIVHKFCQAQADDAAMSEFITPLQQLLKDITDLTMAIGMQAMTNRDEVGAAAVDYLRLLGHLVYGYFWARMAKVALTKQASAPAPFYVAKLATARFYYSRLMTETATLKASIQSGAKNLMEIEEDAFALGY
;
A
#
# COMPACT_ATOMS: atom_id res chain seq x y z
N HIS A 1 9.12 9.31 29.01
CA HIS A 1 10.48 9.11 28.44
C HIS A 1 10.47 7.86 27.57
N GLY A 2 10.96 7.90 26.32
CA GLY A 2 10.84 6.75 25.39
C GLY A 2 12.07 5.82 25.31
N TYR A 3 13.20 6.24 25.89
CA TYR A 3 14.47 5.50 25.85
C TYR A 3 14.81 4.82 27.20
N ILE A 4 13.95 5.01 28.22
CA ILE A 4 14.14 4.42 29.56
C ILE A 4 13.41 3.08 29.59
N ARG A 5 14.13 2.00 29.86
CA ARG A 5 13.63 0.61 29.80
C ARG A 5 12.37 0.37 30.63
N GLU A 6 12.27 0.96 31.82
CA GLU A 6 11.10 0.83 32.71
C GLU A 6 9.78 1.30 32.08
N THR A 7 9.83 2.17 31.06
CA THR A 7 8.63 2.65 30.35
C THR A 7 8.11 1.69 29.29
N GLY A 8 8.87 0.65 28.93
CA GLY A 8 8.47 -0.39 27.99
C GLY A 8 8.44 0.01 26.50
N MET A 9 8.59 1.28 26.14
CA MET A 9 8.51 1.72 24.73
C MET A 9 9.58 1.07 23.84
N GLU A 10 10.80 0.96 24.35
CA GLU A 10 11.92 0.33 23.63
C GLU A 10 11.66 -1.17 23.38
N GLN A 11 10.97 -1.83 24.31
CA GLN A 11 10.59 -3.22 24.17
C GLN A 11 9.64 -3.44 22.99
N PHE A 12 8.64 -2.58 22.80
CA PHE A 12 7.74 -2.70 21.64
C PHE A 12 8.47 -2.62 20.30
N VAL A 13 9.49 -1.76 20.18
CA VAL A 13 10.30 -1.64 18.95
C VAL A 13 11.13 -2.89 18.71
N ARG A 14 11.75 -3.45 19.76
CA ARG A 14 12.53 -4.68 19.66
C ARG A 14 11.65 -5.89 19.32
N ASP A 15 10.54 -6.04 20.03
CA ASP A 15 9.64 -7.17 19.86
C ASP A 15 8.96 -7.13 18.48
N ALA A 16 8.67 -5.93 17.94
CA ALA A 16 8.14 -5.79 16.58
C ALA A 16 9.19 -6.08 15.49
N ARG A 17 10.49 -5.98 15.76
CA ARG A 17 11.55 -6.12 14.74
C ARG A 17 11.56 -7.50 14.10
N ILE A 18 11.32 -8.55 14.88
CA ILE A 18 11.36 -9.93 14.38
C ILE A 18 10.27 -10.22 13.34
N SER A 19 9.14 -9.50 13.40
CA SER A 19 8.00 -9.69 12.50
C SER A 19 8.32 -9.36 11.02
N MET A 20 9.41 -8.63 10.76
CA MET A 20 9.85 -8.29 9.40
C MET A 20 10.89 -9.27 8.84
N ILE A 21 11.33 -10.25 9.64
CA ILE A 21 12.46 -11.14 9.34
C ILE A 21 12.02 -12.61 9.35
N TYR A 22 11.31 -13.02 10.40
CA TYR A 22 10.88 -14.41 10.60
C TYR A 22 9.67 -14.76 9.71
N GLU A 23 9.50 -16.04 9.36
CA GLU A 23 8.50 -16.55 8.37
C GLU A 23 8.60 -15.95 6.96
N GLY A 24 9.81 -15.55 6.58
CA GLY A 24 10.11 -14.94 5.29
C GLY A 24 10.19 -13.42 5.40
N THR A 25 11.34 -12.88 5.01
CA THR A 25 11.62 -11.45 5.10
C THR A 25 10.64 -10.64 4.26
N ASN A 26 10.47 -9.35 4.59
CA ASN A 26 9.61 -8.45 3.80
C ASN A 26 9.91 -8.49 2.29
N GLY A 27 11.19 -8.61 1.89
CA GLY A 27 11.58 -8.74 0.48
C GLY A 27 11.08 -10.05 -0.15
N ILE A 28 11.19 -11.18 0.55
CA ILE A 28 10.66 -12.46 0.08
C ILE A 28 9.14 -12.43 -0.03
N GLN A 29 8.44 -11.83 0.94
CA GLN A 29 6.98 -11.67 0.88
C GLN A 29 6.57 -10.78 -0.30
N ALA A 30 7.32 -9.71 -0.57
CA ALA A 30 7.08 -8.82 -1.69
C ALA A 30 7.24 -9.54 -3.04
N LEU A 31 8.33 -10.31 -3.21
CA LEU A 31 8.58 -11.12 -4.40
C LEU A 31 7.52 -12.21 -4.60
N ASP A 32 7.10 -12.88 -3.53
CA ASP A 32 6.00 -13.85 -3.59
C ASP A 32 4.71 -13.19 -4.07
N LEU A 33 4.37 -12.02 -3.53
CA LEU A 33 3.16 -11.28 -3.92
C LEU A 33 3.16 -10.93 -5.41
N ILE A 34 4.14 -10.17 -5.88
CA ILE A 34 4.12 -9.69 -7.27
C ILE A 34 4.42 -10.84 -8.24
N GLY A 35 5.46 -11.63 -7.99
CA GLY A 35 5.87 -12.70 -8.89
C GLY A 35 4.88 -13.86 -8.89
N ARG A 36 4.66 -14.49 -7.72
CA ARG A 36 3.90 -15.75 -7.63
C ARG A 36 2.39 -15.54 -7.52
N LYS A 37 1.92 -14.57 -6.73
CA LYS A 37 0.47 -14.38 -6.50
C LYS A 37 -0.20 -13.55 -7.59
N ILE A 38 0.54 -12.68 -8.27
CA ILE A 38 0.01 -11.77 -9.29
C ILE A 38 0.45 -12.20 -10.70
N MET A 39 1.75 -12.21 -11.01
CA MET A 39 2.20 -12.46 -12.39
C MET A 39 1.89 -13.90 -12.85
N MET A 40 2.23 -14.92 -12.06
CA MET A 40 1.94 -16.32 -12.42
C MET A 40 0.43 -16.61 -12.55
N ASP A 41 -0.40 -15.89 -11.81
CA ASP A 41 -1.86 -16.00 -11.85
C ASP A 41 -2.50 -15.09 -12.90
N GLN A 42 -1.67 -14.40 -13.71
CA GLN A 42 -2.09 -13.40 -14.70
C GLN A 42 -3.03 -12.33 -14.09
N GLY A 43 -2.81 -11.99 -12.82
CA GLY A 43 -3.57 -11.00 -12.06
C GLY A 43 -5.00 -11.40 -11.64
N GLN A 44 -5.42 -12.66 -11.77
CA GLN A 44 -6.82 -13.04 -11.46
C GLN A 44 -7.18 -12.77 -9.99
N LYS A 45 -6.32 -13.13 -9.03
CA LYS A 45 -6.52 -12.83 -7.60
C LYS A 45 -6.59 -11.33 -7.32
N LEU A 46 -5.70 -10.53 -7.91
CA LEU A 46 -5.71 -9.08 -7.77
C LEU A 46 -7.03 -8.50 -8.32
N ARG A 47 -7.45 -8.92 -9.51
CA ARG A 47 -8.74 -8.52 -10.11
C ARG A 47 -9.94 -8.83 -9.23
N LYS A 48 -9.94 -9.96 -8.51
CA LYS A 48 -11.01 -10.27 -7.54
C LYS A 48 -11.08 -9.25 -6.43
N PHE A 49 -9.94 -8.88 -5.84
CA PHE A 49 -9.90 -7.88 -4.77
C PHE A 49 -10.23 -6.47 -5.28
N THR A 50 -9.62 -6.02 -6.37
CA THR A 50 -9.88 -4.68 -6.94
C THR A 50 -11.33 -4.51 -7.35
N LYS A 51 -12.01 -5.58 -7.81
CA LYS A 51 -13.46 -5.58 -8.08
C LYS A 51 -14.30 -5.31 -6.81
N ILE A 52 -13.90 -5.83 -5.65
CA ILE A 52 -14.59 -5.55 -4.38
C ILE A 52 -14.49 -4.07 -4.05
N VAL A 53 -13.28 -3.50 -4.14
CA VAL A 53 -13.03 -2.08 -3.88
C VAL A 53 -13.77 -1.19 -4.88
N HIS A 54 -13.71 -1.53 -6.17
CA HIS A 54 -14.40 -0.80 -7.23
C HIS A 54 -15.92 -0.75 -7.01
N LYS A 55 -16.54 -1.90 -6.69
CA LYS A 55 -17.97 -1.97 -6.36
C LYS A 55 -18.33 -1.11 -5.15
N PHE A 56 -17.47 -1.08 -4.13
CA PHE A 56 -17.68 -0.20 -2.98
C PHE A 56 -17.67 1.27 -3.39
N CYS A 57 -16.69 1.71 -4.19
CA CYS A 57 -16.64 3.08 -4.68
C CYS A 57 -17.89 3.42 -5.53
N GLN A 58 -18.33 2.53 -6.40
CA GLN A 58 -19.57 2.72 -7.18
C GLN A 58 -20.80 2.87 -6.29
N ALA A 59 -20.93 2.02 -5.27
CA ALA A 59 -22.07 2.07 -4.35
C ALA A 59 -22.13 3.36 -3.51
N GLN A 60 -21.03 4.11 -3.43
CA GLN A 60 -20.94 5.38 -2.69
C GLN A 60 -20.79 6.60 -3.62
N ALA A 61 -20.89 6.43 -4.94
CA ALA A 61 -20.60 7.48 -5.91
C ALA A 61 -21.51 8.72 -5.76
N ASP A 62 -22.78 8.50 -5.39
CA ASP A 62 -23.78 9.56 -5.21
C ASP A 62 -23.79 10.17 -3.80
N ASP A 63 -22.97 9.64 -2.88
CA ASP A 63 -22.82 10.19 -1.53
C ASP A 63 -21.68 11.22 -1.51
N ALA A 64 -22.05 12.50 -1.59
CA ALA A 64 -21.08 13.61 -1.60
C ALA A 64 -20.12 13.58 -0.39
N ALA A 65 -20.57 13.10 0.78
CA ALA A 65 -19.73 13.00 1.97
C ALA A 65 -18.69 11.87 1.88
N MET A 66 -18.87 10.92 0.95
CA MET A 66 -17.91 9.85 0.68
C MET A 66 -16.88 10.21 -0.39
N SER A 67 -17.10 11.28 -1.17
CA SER A 67 -16.24 11.69 -2.29
C SER A 67 -14.76 11.81 -1.89
N GLU A 68 -14.49 12.42 -0.73
CA GLU A 68 -13.13 12.62 -0.20
C GLU A 68 -12.35 11.30 0.01
N PHE A 69 -13.03 10.16 0.14
CA PHE A 69 -12.41 8.85 0.34
C PHE A 69 -12.41 7.99 -0.93
N ILE A 70 -13.48 8.05 -1.73
CA ILE A 70 -13.63 7.15 -2.89
C ILE A 70 -12.87 7.65 -4.12
N THR A 71 -12.74 8.97 -4.32
CA THR A 71 -12.00 9.54 -5.44
C THR A 71 -10.52 9.12 -5.43
N PRO A 72 -9.74 9.35 -4.34
CA PRO A 72 -8.35 8.88 -4.27
C PRO A 72 -8.24 7.35 -4.34
N LEU A 73 -9.22 6.60 -3.84
CA LEU A 73 -9.23 5.14 -3.90
C LEU A 73 -9.44 4.61 -5.33
N GLN A 74 -10.33 5.24 -6.10
CA GLN A 74 -10.54 4.94 -7.52
C GLN A 74 -9.30 5.27 -8.35
N GLN A 75 -8.63 6.39 -8.07
CA GLN A 75 -7.38 6.73 -8.72
C GLN A 75 -6.31 5.68 -8.45
N LEU A 76 -6.15 5.26 -7.18
CA LEU A 76 -5.17 4.23 -6.82
C LEU A 76 -5.48 2.87 -7.47
N LEU A 77 -6.76 2.51 -7.63
CA LEU A 77 -7.16 1.30 -8.38
C LEU A 77 -6.71 1.34 -9.84
N LYS A 78 -6.87 2.49 -10.50
CA LYS A 78 -6.39 2.68 -11.88
C LYS A 78 -4.87 2.57 -11.92
N ASP A 79 -4.19 3.28 -11.04
CA ASP A 79 -2.72 3.30 -10.99
C ASP A 79 -2.13 1.89 -10.78
N ILE A 80 -2.69 1.11 -9.85
CA ILE A 80 -2.26 -0.27 -9.62
C ILE A 80 -2.47 -1.13 -10.87
N THR A 81 -3.60 -0.97 -11.55
CA THR A 81 -3.89 -1.72 -12.78
C THR A 81 -2.85 -1.39 -13.86
N ASP A 82 -2.60 -0.11 -14.09
CA ASP A 82 -1.65 0.38 -15.08
C ASP A 82 -0.22 -0.08 -14.76
N LEU A 83 0.22 0.06 -13.50
CA LEU A 83 1.54 -0.39 -13.07
C LEU A 83 1.72 -1.90 -13.15
N THR A 84 0.70 -2.67 -12.77
CA THR A 84 0.77 -4.14 -12.88
C THR A 84 0.98 -4.57 -14.33
N MET A 85 0.27 -3.94 -15.26
CA MET A 85 0.45 -4.21 -16.69
C MET A 85 1.82 -3.79 -17.19
N ALA A 86 2.29 -2.60 -16.81
CA ALA A 86 3.61 -2.10 -17.19
C ALA A 86 4.74 -3.02 -16.74
N ILE A 87 4.75 -3.40 -15.45
CA ILE A 87 5.74 -4.33 -14.89
C ILE A 87 5.67 -5.67 -15.62
N GLY A 88 4.46 -6.20 -15.86
CA GLY A 88 4.28 -7.47 -16.56
C GLY A 88 4.83 -7.44 -18.00
N MET A 89 4.66 -6.34 -18.72
CA MET A 89 5.22 -6.17 -20.06
C MET A 89 6.75 -6.06 -20.04
N GLN A 90 7.31 -5.26 -19.13
CA GLN A 90 8.76 -5.12 -18.99
C GLN A 90 9.42 -6.44 -18.55
N ALA A 91 8.73 -7.22 -17.71
CA ALA A 91 9.18 -8.53 -17.25
C ALA A 91 9.32 -9.59 -18.36
N MET A 92 8.68 -9.38 -19.53
CA MET A 92 8.84 -10.27 -20.68
C MET A 92 10.25 -10.17 -21.29
N THR A 93 10.90 -9.00 -21.17
CA THR A 93 12.24 -8.75 -21.71
C THR A 93 13.30 -8.74 -20.62
N ASN A 94 12.99 -8.23 -19.42
CA ASN A 94 13.90 -8.17 -18.28
C ASN A 94 13.20 -8.62 -16.99
N ARG A 95 13.58 -9.78 -16.45
CA ARG A 95 12.96 -10.32 -15.22
C ARG A 95 13.27 -9.49 -13.97
N ASP A 96 14.35 -8.71 -13.98
CA ASP A 96 14.75 -7.90 -12.82
C ASP A 96 13.74 -6.79 -12.51
N GLU A 97 12.90 -6.41 -13.47
CA GLU A 97 11.82 -5.43 -13.31
C GLU A 97 10.80 -5.85 -12.24
N VAL A 98 10.55 -7.16 -12.11
CA VAL A 98 9.67 -7.69 -11.06
C VAL A 98 10.33 -7.53 -9.69
N GLY A 99 11.64 -7.77 -9.60
CA GLY A 99 12.41 -7.64 -8.37
C GLY A 99 12.55 -6.20 -7.91
N ALA A 100 12.88 -5.30 -8.84
CA ALA A 100 13.02 -3.87 -8.61
C ALA A 100 11.74 -3.24 -8.06
N ALA A 101 10.58 -3.66 -8.57
CA ALA A 101 9.29 -3.13 -8.13
C ALA A 101 8.75 -3.76 -6.83
N ALA A 102 9.28 -4.91 -6.39
CA ALA A 102 8.56 -5.80 -5.46
C ALA A 102 8.15 -5.13 -4.14
N VAL A 103 9.11 -4.51 -3.42
CA VAL A 103 8.87 -3.96 -2.08
C VAL A 103 7.93 -2.76 -2.14
N ASP A 104 8.16 -1.84 -3.08
CA ASP A 104 7.30 -0.67 -3.27
C ASP A 104 5.90 -1.07 -3.71
N TYR A 105 5.78 -2.08 -4.56
CA TYR A 105 4.51 -2.60 -5.02
C TYR A 105 3.71 -3.27 -3.89
N LEU A 106 4.38 -4.02 -2.99
CA LEU A 106 3.76 -4.54 -1.76
C LEU A 106 3.22 -3.39 -0.89
N ARG A 107 4.00 -2.33 -0.69
CA ARG A 107 3.59 -1.15 0.09
C ARG A 107 2.42 -0.42 -0.56
N LEU A 108 2.44 -0.27 -1.88
CA LEU A 108 1.38 0.36 -2.67
C LEU A 108 0.05 -0.41 -2.54
N LEU A 109 0.08 -1.74 -2.65
CA LEU A 109 -1.10 -2.58 -2.40
C LEU A 109 -1.56 -2.49 -0.94
N GLY A 110 -0.63 -2.35 0.01
CA GLY A 110 -0.95 -2.05 1.40
C GLY A 110 -1.82 -0.80 1.53
N HIS A 111 -1.46 0.29 0.84
CA HIS A 111 -2.29 1.50 0.84
C HIS A 111 -3.67 1.30 0.22
N LEU A 112 -3.80 0.47 -0.82
CA LEU A 112 -5.11 0.12 -1.38
C LEU A 112 -5.98 -0.60 -0.33
N VAL A 113 -5.42 -1.58 0.37
CA VAL A 113 -6.12 -2.35 1.41
C VAL A 113 -6.55 -1.43 2.56
N TYR A 114 -5.63 -0.65 3.11
CA TYR A 114 -5.92 0.26 4.23
C TYR A 114 -6.88 1.37 3.82
N GLY A 115 -6.71 1.97 2.64
CA GLY A 115 -7.63 2.98 2.10
C GLY A 115 -9.05 2.44 2.00
N TYR A 116 -9.21 1.25 1.42
CA TYR A 116 -10.52 0.58 1.35
C TYR A 116 -11.17 0.40 2.72
N PHE A 117 -10.45 -0.11 3.72
CA PHE A 117 -11.03 -0.30 5.06
C PHE A 117 -11.29 1.02 5.80
N TRP A 118 -10.46 2.05 5.60
CA TRP A 118 -10.73 3.39 6.13
C TRP A 118 -11.98 4.01 5.51
N ALA A 119 -12.18 3.90 4.20
CA ALA A 119 -13.40 4.36 3.55
C ALA A 119 -14.64 3.62 4.04
N ARG A 120 -14.55 2.30 4.27
CA ARG A 120 -15.65 1.53 4.88
C ARG A 120 -15.99 2.02 6.29
N MET A 121 -14.98 2.26 7.12
CA MET A 121 -15.19 2.81 8.47
C MET A 121 -15.77 4.22 8.40
N ALA A 122 -15.31 5.05 7.47
CA ALA A 122 -15.84 6.39 7.26
C ALA A 122 -17.32 6.36 6.87
N LYS A 123 -17.73 5.47 5.97
CA LYS A 123 -19.16 5.30 5.62
C LYS A 123 -20.00 4.98 6.85
N VAL A 124 -19.58 4.00 7.65
CA VAL A 124 -20.29 3.63 8.88
C VAL A 124 -20.35 4.82 9.85
N ALA A 125 -19.24 5.54 10.02
CA ALA A 125 -19.17 6.69 10.91
C ALA A 125 -20.08 7.84 10.44
N LEU A 126 -20.14 8.15 9.15
CA LEU A 126 -21.06 9.15 8.59
C LEU A 126 -22.52 8.78 8.84
N THR A 127 -22.90 7.53 8.53
CA THR A 127 -24.26 7.04 8.77
C THR A 127 -24.63 7.11 10.25
N LYS A 128 -23.74 6.68 11.13
CA LYS A 128 -24.00 6.68 12.58
C LYS A 128 -24.00 8.08 13.17
N GLN A 129 -23.17 8.99 12.67
CA GLN A 129 -23.18 10.37 13.12
C GLN A 129 -24.51 11.07 12.78
N ALA A 130 -25.15 10.72 11.66
CA ALA A 130 -26.48 11.22 11.33
C ALA A 130 -27.59 10.65 12.23
N SER A 131 -27.48 9.37 12.65
CA SER A 131 -28.54 8.69 13.42
C SER A 131 -28.37 8.70 14.94
N ALA A 132 -27.14 8.70 15.43
CA ALA A 132 -26.76 8.57 16.83
C ALA A 132 -25.35 9.16 17.05
N PRO A 133 -25.23 10.50 17.11
CA PRO A 133 -23.94 11.18 17.22
C PRO A 133 -23.15 10.70 18.45
N ALA A 134 -21.91 10.25 18.23
CA ALA A 134 -21.01 9.85 19.31
C ALA A 134 -19.57 10.34 19.02
N PRO A 135 -18.81 10.76 20.05
CA PRO A 135 -17.42 11.21 19.88
C PRO A 135 -16.54 10.21 19.14
N PHE A 136 -16.81 8.91 19.30
CA PHE A 136 -16.11 7.84 18.60
C PHE A 136 -16.19 7.97 17.06
N TYR A 137 -17.38 8.25 16.50
CA TYR A 137 -17.56 8.36 15.06
C TYR A 137 -16.91 9.62 14.49
N VAL A 138 -16.95 10.72 15.26
CA VAL A 138 -16.21 11.95 14.93
C VAL A 138 -14.71 11.67 14.86
N ALA A 139 -14.15 10.98 15.86
CA ALA A 139 -12.74 10.61 15.90
C ALA A 139 -12.35 9.65 14.75
N LYS A 140 -13.24 8.68 14.41
CA LYS A 140 -13.01 7.77 13.29
C LYS A 140 -12.94 8.49 11.95
N LEU A 141 -13.82 9.46 11.71
CA LEU A 141 -13.78 10.28 10.49
C LEU A 141 -12.52 11.15 10.44
N ALA A 142 -12.17 11.80 11.54
CA ALA A 142 -10.94 12.59 11.61
C ALA A 142 -9.70 11.73 11.32
N THR A 143 -9.65 10.51 11.85
CA THR A 143 -8.54 9.57 11.61
C THR A 143 -8.50 9.09 10.15
N ALA A 144 -9.66 8.79 9.55
CA ALA A 144 -9.73 8.43 8.13
C ALA A 144 -9.21 9.57 7.25
N ARG A 145 -9.65 10.81 7.50
CA ARG A 145 -9.17 12.00 6.79
C ARG A 145 -7.67 12.21 6.94
N PHE A 146 -7.13 12.02 8.14
CA PHE A 146 -5.70 12.04 8.38
C PHE A 146 -4.97 10.99 7.54
N TYR A 147 -5.43 9.74 7.53
CA TYR A 147 -4.82 8.68 6.73
C TYR A 147 -4.77 9.06 5.24
N TYR A 148 -5.89 9.50 4.68
CA TYR A 148 -5.97 9.89 3.26
C TYR A 148 -5.11 11.11 2.93
N SER A 149 -5.06 12.09 3.82
CA SER A 149 -4.36 13.37 3.57
C SER A 149 -2.86 13.33 3.89
N ARG A 150 -2.40 12.36 4.70
CA ARG A 150 -1.01 12.31 5.20
C ARG A 150 -0.27 11.02 4.93
N LEU A 151 -0.95 9.88 4.99
CA LEU A 151 -0.29 8.57 4.86
C LEU A 151 -0.44 8.03 3.43
N MET A 152 -1.63 8.15 2.84
CA MET A 152 -1.88 7.68 1.48
C MET A 152 -1.10 8.47 0.41
N THR A 153 -0.60 9.65 0.74
CA THR A 153 0.28 10.43 -0.16
C THR A 153 1.59 9.73 -0.49
N GLU A 154 2.05 8.78 0.36
CA GLU A 154 3.19 7.89 0.11
C GLU A 154 3.04 7.12 -1.22
N THR A 155 1.80 6.86 -1.65
CA THR A 155 1.53 6.21 -2.94
C THR A 155 2.14 6.96 -4.13
N ALA A 156 2.27 8.28 -4.09
CA ALA A 156 2.88 9.03 -5.19
C ALA A 156 4.36 8.68 -5.39
N THR A 157 5.13 8.62 -4.31
CA THR A 157 6.57 8.28 -4.36
C THR A 157 6.80 6.81 -4.66
N LEU A 158 5.94 5.92 -4.15
CA LEU A 158 5.99 4.49 -4.46
C LEU A 158 5.78 4.24 -5.95
N LYS A 159 4.77 4.87 -6.56
CA LYS A 159 4.52 4.76 -8.01
C LYS A 159 5.72 5.25 -8.82
N ALA A 160 6.31 6.39 -8.45
CA ALA A 160 7.48 6.92 -9.14
C ALA A 160 8.69 5.98 -9.04
N SER A 161 8.92 5.37 -7.87
CA SER A 161 10.01 4.41 -7.64
C SER A 161 9.82 3.13 -8.47
N ILE A 162 8.60 2.59 -8.50
CA ILE A 162 8.25 1.45 -9.37
C ILE A 162 8.51 1.80 -10.85
N GLN A 163 8.14 3.01 -11.28
CA GLN A 163 8.28 3.44 -12.67
C GLN A 163 9.73 3.68 -13.09
N SER A 164 10.69 3.87 -12.16
CA SER A 164 12.09 4.02 -12.54
C SER A 164 12.71 2.73 -13.08
N GLY A 165 12.06 1.59 -12.84
CA GLY A 165 12.47 0.27 -13.32
C GLY A 165 13.77 -0.23 -12.70
N ALA A 166 14.29 -1.34 -13.24
CA ALA A 166 15.48 -1.99 -12.70
C ALA A 166 16.80 -1.32 -13.08
N LYS A 167 16.83 -0.53 -14.17
CA LYS A 167 18.09 -0.03 -14.75
C LYS A 167 18.98 0.68 -13.74
N ASN A 168 18.44 1.61 -12.96
CA ASN A 168 19.21 2.39 -12.00
C ASN A 168 19.73 1.57 -10.80
N LEU A 169 19.17 0.38 -10.55
CA LEU A 169 19.65 -0.56 -9.55
C LEU A 169 20.74 -1.46 -10.11
N MET A 170 20.60 -1.88 -11.38
CA MET A 170 21.46 -2.88 -12.01
C MET A 170 22.66 -2.27 -12.76
N GLU A 171 22.70 -0.95 -12.94
CA GLU A 171 23.81 -0.22 -13.59
C GLU A 171 24.99 0.04 -12.63
N ILE A 172 24.80 -0.12 -11.33
CA ILE A 172 25.87 0.06 -10.33
C ILE A 172 26.67 -1.23 -10.23
N GLU A 173 27.92 -1.18 -10.68
CA GLU A 173 28.87 -2.30 -10.55
C GLU A 173 29.15 -2.64 -9.08
N GLU A 174 29.32 -3.93 -8.76
CA GLU A 174 29.47 -4.41 -7.38
C GLU A 174 30.63 -3.73 -6.63
N ASP A 175 31.77 -3.56 -7.30
CA ASP A 175 32.96 -2.92 -6.73
C ASP A 175 32.71 -1.46 -6.30
N ALA A 176 31.74 -0.77 -6.94
CA ALA A 176 31.40 0.61 -6.60
C ALA A 176 30.81 0.75 -5.19
N PHE A 177 30.21 -0.32 -4.64
CA PHE A 177 29.67 -0.32 -3.27
C PHE A 177 30.75 -0.42 -2.19
N ALA A 178 31.96 -0.86 -2.55
CA ALA A 178 33.09 -1.00 -1.64
C ALA A 178 34.04 0.22 -1.64
N LEU A 179 33.77 1.23 -2.47
CA LEU A 179 34.53 2.47 -2.51
C LEU A 179 34.35 3.25 -1.19
N GLY A 180 35.29 3.08 -0.27
CA GLY A 180 35.43 3.91 0.92
C GLY A 180 36.03 5.29 0.58
N TYR A 181 35.74 6.27 1.42
CA TYR A 181 36.48 7.53 1.48
C TYR A 181 37.75 7.38 2.33
#